data_AF-A0A5C7P739-F1
#
_entry.id   AF-A0A5C7P739-F1
#
_cell.length_a   1.000
_cell.length_b   1.000
_cell.length_c   1.000
_cell.angle_alpha   90.00
_cell.angle_beta   90.00
_cell.angle_gamma   90.00
#
_symmetry.space_group_name_H-M   'P 1'
#
loop_
_entity.id
_entity.type
_entity.pdbx_description
1 polymer ?
#
loop_
_entity_poly.entity_id
_entity_poly.type
_entity_poly.pdbx_seq_one_letter_code
_entity_poly.pdbx_strand_id
1 'polypeptide(L)'
;MPGFYYWFPEPVQTLVDERAGKLKVGEFERYECGYLFADRDVVPDQVACLKTDGPGGNLGTLVYPKPVDKKVEIPRCIYDPESQDWVRFKGYWIGMDRGNMPKVAHLRRSRLLVGYDVEDSSGELWKVPIIRRSVGVADILPKVSEFDENGNFVTRRHSSTDHLWELAGKAFDILSLKREYTDEELNRMIVEFLAANYYIGVAEVFAFAKFGKLFLETVFVAEVLASVTDYQLIGELQEEKKSTQPA
;
A
#
# COMPACT_ATOMS: atom_id res chain seq x y z
N MET A 1 -11.20 6.03 -11.43
CA MET A 1 -10.46 5.57 -10.23
C MET A 1 -10.52 6.67 -9.17
N PRO A 2 -11.64 6.78 -8.45
CA PRO A 2 -11.74 7.77 -7.37
C PRO A 2 -10.64 7.49 -6.34
N GLY A 3 -9.90 8.50 -5.93
CA GLY A 3 -8.70 8.28 -5.17
C GLY A 3 -8.17 9.57 -4.60
N PHE A 4 -6.89 9.76 -4.81
CA PHE A 4 -6.19 10.96 -4.42
C PHE A 4 -5.57 11.64 -5.63
N TYR A 5 -5.57 12.96 -5.57
CA TYR A 5 -4.80 13.84 -6.43
C TYR A 5 -3.54 14.24 -5.69
N TYR A 6 -2.42 14.37 -6.40
CA TYR A 6 -1.16 14.79 -5.79
C TYR A 6 -0.69 16.03 -6.50
N TRP A 7 -0.70 17.18 -5.82
CA TRP A 7 -0.16 18.41 -6.37
C TRP A 7 1.21 18.69 -5.76
N PHE A 8 2.19 18.88 -6.64
CA PHE A 8 3.58 19.14 -6.29
C PHE A 8 3.94 20.57 -6.69
N PRO A 9 4.67 21.34 -5.85
CA PRO A 9 5.10 22.70 -6.19
C PRO A 9 6.16 22.75 -7.31
N GLU A 10 6.63 21.60 -7.79
CA GLU A 10 7.64 21.51 -8.82
C GLU A 10 7.04 21.61 -10.22
N PRO A 11 7.82 22.16 -11.18
CA PRO A 11 7.41 22.16 -12.57
C PRO A 11 7.39 20.74 -13.13
N VAL A 12 6.52 20.50 -14.12
CA VAL A 12 6.28 19.16 -14.68
C VAL A 12 7.56 18.53 -15.25
N GLN A 13 8.48 19.34 -15.80
CA GLN A 13 9.76 18.86 -16.34
C GLN A 13 10.70 18.28 -15.27
N THR A 14 10.53 18.69 -14.01
CA THR A 14 11.28 18.12 -12.88
C THR A 14 10.77 16.72 -12.57
N LEU A 15 9.46 16.49 -12.67
CA LEU A 15 8.84 15.22 -12.27
C LEU A 15 8.65 14.24 -13.43
N VAL A 16 8.65 14.74 -14.66
CA VAL A 16 8.35 13.98 -15.88
C VAL A 16 9.46 14.20 -16.91
N ASP A 17 9.96 13.11 -17.46
CA ASP A 17 10.68 13.13 -18.74
C ASP A 17 9.66 13.28 -19.86
N GLU A 18 9.49 14.50 -20.36
CA GLU A 18 8.55 14.83 -21.44
C GLU A 18 8.86 14.10 -22.75
N ARG A 19 10.13 13.76 -23.01
CA ARG A 19 10.51 13.03 -24.24
C ARG A 19 10.13 11.57 -24.15
N ALA A 20 10.39 10.96 -22.99
CA ALA A 20 10.04 9.57 -22.74
C ALA A 20 8.57 9.37 -22.36
N GLY A 21 7.87 10.45 -21.96
CA GLY A 21 6.53 10.39 -21.37
C GLY A 21 6.53 9.61 -20.06
N LYS A 22 7.61 9.68 -19.27
CA LYS A 22 7.78 8.87 -18.06
C LYS A 22 7.99 9.73 -16.83
N LEU A 23 7.46 9.29 -15.69
CA LEU A 23 7.84 9.88 -14.41
C LEU A 23 9.31 9.61 -14.08
N LYS A 24 9.97 10.60 -13.50
CA LYS A 24 11.30 10.46 -12.90
C LYS A 24 11.12 10.00 -11.46
N VAL A 25 10.93 8.70 -11.25
CA VAL A 25 10.56 8.11 -9.94
C VAL A 25 11.48 8.56 -8.80
N GLY A 26 12.79 8.69 -9.04
CA GLY A 26 13.75 9.20 -8.04
C GLY A 26 13.42 10.61 -7.52
N GLU A 27 12.78 11.45 -8.33
CA GLU A 27 12.36 12.80 -7.92
C GLU A 27 11.18 12.80 -6.94
N PHE A 28 10.48 11.67 -6.83
CA PHE A 28 9.37 11.47 -5.90
C PHE A 28 9.80 10.87 -4.55
N GLU A 29 11.01 10.32 -4.46
CA GLU A 29 11.55 9.74 -3.23
C GLU A 29 11.63 10.77 -2.10
N ARG A 30 11.98 12.03 -2.42
CA ARG A 30 12.03 13.15 -1.46
C ARG A 30 10.67 13.51 -0.83
N TYR A 31 9.56 13.08 -1.43
CA TYR A 31 8.21 13.28 -0.91
C TYR A 31 7.66 12.05 -0.19
N GLU A 32 8.47 11.01 -0.04
CA GLU A 32 8.04 9.70 0.47
C GLU A 32 6.82 9.13 -0.28
N CYS A 33 6.61 9.54 -1.52
CA CYS A 33 5.50 9.08 -2.35
C CYS A 33 6.00 8.24 -3.54
N GLY A 34 7.29 7.88 -3.54
CA GLY A 34 7.89 7.02 -4.57
C GLY A 34 7.18 5.68 -4.73
N TYR A 35 6.61 5.11 -3.64
CA TYR A 35 5.78 3.90 -3.69
C TYR A 35 4.52 4.06 -4.56
N LEU A 36 4.10 5.30 -4.83
CA LEU A 36 3.04 5.58 -5.76
C LEU A 36 3.42 5.33 -7.22
N PHE A 37 4.69 5.08 -7.49
CA PHE A 37 5.22 4.97 -8.85
C PHE A 37 6.26 3.84 -9.01
N ALA A 38 6.83 3.34 -7.90
CA ALA A 38 7.75 2.22 -7.84
C ALA A 38 7.02 0.87 -7.91
N ASP A 39 7.61 -0.10 -8.62
CA ASP A 39 7.13 -1.50 -8.72
C ASP A 39 5.66 -1.66 -9.13
N ARG A 40 5.10 -0.69 -9.85
CA ARG A 40 3.69 -0.69 -10.22
C ARG A 40 3.46 -1.39 -11.56
N ASP A 41 2.33 -2.09 -11.66
CA ASP A 41 1.61 -2.36 -12.92
C ASP A 41 1.19 -1.07 -13.67
N VAL A 42 1.40 0.08 -13.02
CA VAL A 42 1.26 1.43 -13.54
C VAL A 42 2.45 1.72 -14.43
N VAL A 43 2.34 1.28 -15.68
CA VAL A 43 3.25 1.64 -16.77
C VAL A 43 3.33 3.18 -16.83
N PRO A 44 4.47 3.81 -17.14
CA PRO A 44 4.62 5.27 -17.09
C PRO A 44 3.59 6.10 -17.89
N ASP A 45 2.86 5.49 -18.84
CA ASP A 45 1.71 6.06 -19.56
C ASP A 45 0.41 6.13 -18.72
N GLN A 46 0.43 5.60 -17.49
CA GLN A 46 -0.68 5.54 -16.54
C GLN A 46 -0.69 6.67 -15.51
N VAL A 47 -0.03 7.80 -15.78
CA VAL A 47 -0.12 8.98 -14.93
C VAL A 47 -0.61 10.16 -15.75
N ALA A 48 -1.61 10.88 -15.25
CA ALA A 48 -1.98 12.18 -15.81
C ALA A 48 -1.19 13.26 -15.10
N CYS A 49 -0.43 14.05 -15.85
CA CYS A 49 0.29 15.20 -15.34
C CYS A 49 -0.27 16.47 -15.96
N LEU A 50 -0.70 17.43 -15.14
CA LEU A 50 -1.23 18.70 -15.60
C LEU A 50 -0.48 19.84 -14.92
N LYS A 51 0.04 20.76 -15.73
CA LYS A 51 0.49 22.07 -15.24
C LYS A 51 -0.74 22.86 -14.82
N THR A 52 -0.83 23.20 -13.56
CA THR A 52 -2.01 23.89 -13.02
C THR A 52 -1.63 24.73 -11.81
N ASP A 53 -2.45 25.74 -11.54
CA ASP A 53 -2.41 26.41 -10.26
C ASP A 53 -2.84 25.41 -9.19
N GLY A 54 -2.10 25.29 -8.11
CA GLY A 54 -2.42 24.39 -7.01
C GLY A 54 -3.08 25.10 -5.84
N PRO A 55 -3.25 24.38 -4.72
CA PRO A 55 -3.69 24.98 -3.48
C PRO A 55 -2.81 26.18 -3.11
N GLY A 56 -3.44 27.34 -2.93
CA GLY A 56 -2.75 28.61 -2.66
C GLY A 56 -2.33 29.41 -3.90
N GLY A 57 -2.78 29.03 -5.10
CA GLY A 57 -2.57 29.80 -6.34
C GLY A 57 -1.15 29.72 -6.91
N ASN A 58 -0.32 28.82 -6.38
CA ASN A 58 1.04 28.61 -6.86
C ASN A 58 1.04 27.71 -8.08
N LEU A 59 1.96 27.94 -9.02
CA LEU A 59 2.14 27.06 -10.16
C LEU A 59 2.81 25.75 -9.72
N GLY A 60 2.34 24.62 -10.23
CA GLY A 60 2.96 23.34 -9.98
C GLY A 60 2.44 22.24 -10.91
N THR A 61 2.59 21.00 -10.47
CA THR A 61 2.23 19.81 -11.23
C THR A 61 1.22 18.98 -10.46
N LEU A 62 0.05 18.82 -11.04
CA LEU A 62 -0.92 17.84 -10.61
C LEU A 62 -0.55 16.49 -11.20
N VAL A 63 -0.46 15.49 -10.35
CA VAL A 63 -0.13 14.10 -10.67
C VAL A 63 -1.27 13.23 -10.18
N TYR A 64 -1.72 12.32 -11.04
CA TYR A 64 -2.84 11.44 -10.74
C TYR A 64 -2.60 10.04 -11.33
N PRO A 65 -2.66 8.97 -10.51
CA PRO A 65 -2.53 7.60 -10.99
C PRO A 65 -3.79 7.16 -11.75
N LYS A 66 -3.64 6.72 -13.00
CA LYS A 66 -4.73 6.12 -13.77
C LYS A 66 -5.01 4.69 -13.24
N PRO A 67 -6.27 4.23 -13.29
CA PRO A 67 -6.62 2.85 -12.96
C PRO A 67 -5.91 1.85 -13.86
N VAL A 68 -5.54 0.71 -13.27
CA VAL A 68 -5.03 -0.44 -14.03
C VAL A 68 -6.14 -1.09 -14.87
N ASP A 69 -7.39 -1.09 -14.38
CA ASP A 69 -8.53 -1.53 -15.17
C ASP A 69 -8.99 -0.43 -16.14
N LYS A 70 -8.70 -0.63 -17.43
CA LYS A 70 -9.08 0.28 -18.53
C LYS A 70 -10.59 0.46 -18.68
N LYS A 71 -11.41 -0.40 -18.06
CA LYS A 71 -12.88 -0.26 -18.06
C LYS A 71 -13.38 0.78 -17.06
N VAL A 72 -12.56 1.17 -16.09
CA VAL A 72 -12.91 2.22 -15.14
C VAL A 72 -12.64 3.56 -15.79
N GLU A 73 -13.69 4.36 -15.96
CA GLU A 73 -13.57 5.71 -16.49
C GLU A 73 -12.56 6.51 -15.65
N ILE A 74 -11.60 7.13 -16.34
CA ILE A 74 -10.59 7.95 -15.70
C ILE A 74 -11.29 9.25 -15.30
N PRO A 75 -11.39 9.59 -14.00
CA PRO A 75 -11.89 10.88 -13.56
C PRO A 75 -11.09 11.97 -14.26
N ARG A 76 -11.71 13.11 -14.51
CA ARG A 76 -11.00 14.25 -15.07
C ARG A 76 -9.85 14.59 -14.11
N CYS A 77 -8.60 14.46 -14.57
CA CYS A 77 -7.43 14.95 -13.86
C CYS A 77 -7.38 16.47 -14.02
N ILE A 78 -8.24 17.14 -13.27
CA ILE A 78 -8.34 18.60 -13.21
C ILE A 78 -8.16 19.02 -11.76
N TYR A 79 -7.47 20.15 -11.60
CA TYR A 79 -7.50 20.87 -10.34
C TYR A 79 -8.78 21.69 -10.30
N ASP A 80 -9.64 21.39 -9.33
CA ASP A 80 -10.89 22.08 -9.09
C ASP A 80 -11.07 22.29 -7.56
N PRO A 81 -10.55 23.38 -7.00
CA PRO A 81 -10.60 23.62 -5.56
C PRO A 81 -12.01 23.89 -5.05
N GLU A 82 -12.98 24.15 -5.93
CA GLU A 82 -14.38 24.34 -5.53
C GLU A 82 -15.08 23.00 -5.28
N SER A 83 -14.68 21.93 -5.98
CA SER A 83 -15.24 20.59 -5.80
C SER A 83 -14.32 19.64 -5.03
N GLN A 84 -13.10 20.05 -4.72
CA GLN A 84 -12.09 19.20 -4.07
C GLN A 84 -11.73 19.68 -2.65
N ASP A 85 -11.35 18.73 -1.82
CA ASP A 85 -10.70 18.97 -0.53
C ASP A 85 -9.21 18.66 -0.64
N TRP A 86 -8.39 19.48 0.02
CA TRP A 86 -6.93 19.43 -0.10
C TRP A 86 -6.26 19.48 1.27
N VAL A 87 -5.27 18.61 1.47
CA VAL A 87 -4.46 18.56 2.70
C VAL A 87 -2.98 18.60 2.35
N ARG A 88 -2.20 19.32 3.15
CA ARG A 88 -0.76 19.44 2.93
C ARG A 88 -0.02 18.30 3.63
N PHE A 89 0.91 17.66 2.93
CA PHE A 89 1.76 16.61 3.47
C PHE A 89 3.18 16.74 2.91
N LYS A 90 4.19 16.79 3.79
CA LYS A 90 5.64 16.81 3.44
C LYS A 90 6.03 17.66 2.20
N GLY A 91 5.47 18.87 2.10
CA GLY A 91 5.81 19.82 1.05
C GLY A 91 4.93 19.77 -0.21
N TYR A 92 4.10 18.75 -0.37
CA TYR A 92 3.11 18.65 -1.45
C TYR A 92 1.68 18.64 -0.89
N TRP A 93 0.70 18.57 -1.77
CA TRP A 93 -0.71 18.54 -1.42
C TRP A 93 -1.37 17.25 -1.92
N ILE A 94 -2.27 16.71 -1.11
CA ILE A 94 -3.08 15.54 -1.41
C ILE A 94 -4.53 16.02 -1.49
N GLY A 95 -5.16 15.80 -2.64
CA GLY A 95 -6.54 16.21 -2.91
C GLY A 95 -7.46 15.02 -3.06
N MET A 96 -8.76 15.24 -2.87
CA MET A 96 -9.83 14.32 -3.29
C MET A 96 -11.08 15.10 -3.66
N ASP A 97 -11.99 14.51 -4.43
CA ASP A 97 -13.29 15.12 -4.70
C ASP A 97 -14.16 15.09 -3.42
N ARG A 98 -14.85 16.20 -3.14
CA ARG A 98 -15.72 16.34 -1.97
C ARG A 98 -16.80 15.27 -1.96
N GLY A 99 -16.95 14.60 -0.82
CA GLY A 99 -17.94 13.54 -0.63
C GLY A 99 -17.64 12.24 -1.39
N ASN A 100 -16.51 12.14 -2.08
CA ASN A 100 -16.13 10.96 -2.86
C ASN A 100 -14.89 10.28 -2.26
N MET A 101 -14.99 9.91 -0.99
CA MET A 101 -13.92 9.21 -0.27
C MET A 101 -13.49 7.94 -1.04
N PRO A 102 -12.18 7.71 -1.25
CA PRO A 102 -11.71 6.50 -1.91
C PRO A 102 -12.15 5.24 -1.15
N LYS A 103 -12.81 4.32 -1.87
CA LYS A 103 -13.15 2.98 -1.40
C LYS A 103 -11.94 2.05 -1.53
N VAL A 104 -11.94 0.96 -0.76
CA VAL A 104 -10.85 -0.03 -0.76
C VAL A 104 -10.66 -0.64 -2.14
N ALA A 105 -11.77 -0.90 -2.84
CA ALA A 105 -11.76 -1.38 -4.21
C ALA A 105 -11.01 -0.45 -5.19
N HIS A 106 -11.00 0.87 -4.94
CA HIS A 106 -10.31 1.84 -5.79
C HIS A 106 -8.79 1.84 -5.58
N LEU A 107 -8.34 1.44 -4.38
CA LEU A 107 -6.93 1.37 -4.04
C LEU A 107 -6.30 0.02 -4.41
N ARG A 108 -7.11 -0.98 -4.77
CA ARG A 108 -6.63 -2.35 -5.00
C ARG A 108 -5.64 -2.43 -6.16
N ARG A 109 -4.52 -3.14 -5.96
CA ARG A 109 -3.56 -3.47 -7.03
C ARG A 109 -4.16 -4.50 -8.00
N SER A 110 -3.62 -4.56 -9.21
CA SER A 110 -4.11 -5.49 -10.23
C SER A 110 -3.80 -6.95 -9.90
N ARG A 111 -2.64 -7.18 -9.28
CA ARG A 111 -2.20 -8.46 -8.74
C ARG A 111 -2.21 -8.37 -7.22
N LEU A 112 -2.96 -9.26 -6.59
CA LEU A 112 -2.97 -9.39 -5.14
C LEU A 112 -2.20 -10.65 -4.72
N LEU A 113 -1.44 -10.52 -3.64
CA LEU A 113 -0.99 -11.66 -2.84
C LEU A 113 -2.18 -12.30 -2.14
N VAL A 114 -2.10 -13.63 -1.96
CA VAL A 114 -3.12 -14.40 -1.23
C VAL A 114 -3.17 -13.93 0.23
N GLY A 115 -4.36 -13.91 0.81
CA GLY A 115 -4.58 -13.26 2.09
C GLY A 115 -5.96 -13.50 2.68
N TYR A 116 -6.15 -12.96 3.87
CA TYR A 116 -7.43 -12.91 4.59
C TYR A 116 -8.18 -11.62 4.25
N ASP A 117 -9.51 -11.66 4.31
CA ASP A 117 -10.33 -10.46 4.24
C ASP A 117 -10.56 -9.95 5.66
N VAL A 118 -10.19 -8.69 5.92
CA VAL A 118 -10.27 -8.02 7.22
C VAL A 118 -11.15 -6.77 7.06
N GLU A 119 -12.18 -6.63 7.88
CA GLU A 119 -13.15 -5.54 7.80
C GLU A 119 -12.67 -4.31 8.58
N ASP A 120 -12.67 -3.13 7.97
CA ASP A 120 -12.42 -1.88 8.69
C ASP A 120 -13.69 -1.37 9.40
N SER A 121 -13.57 -0.32 10.22
CA SER A 121 -14.73 0.22 10.95
C SER A 121 -15.80 0.87 10.07
N SER A 122 -15.51 1.08 8.79
CA SER A 122 -16.47 1.53 7.78
C SER A 122 -17.17 0.37 7.06
N GLY A 123 -16.86 -0.87 7.41
CA GLY A 123 -17.40 -2.08 6.80
C GLY A 123 -16.74 -2.46 5.46
N GLU A 124 -15.62 -1.83 5.10
CA GLU A 124 -14.92 -2.18 3.86
C GLU A 124 -13.92 -3.32 4.10
N LEU A 125 -13.87 -4.27 3.16
CA LEU A 125 -13.02 -5.47 3.27
C LEU A 125 -11.64 -5.25 2.63
N TRP A 126 -10.61 -5.42 3.45
CA TRP A 126 -9.19 -5.38 3.08
C TRP A 126 -8.61 -6.79 2.95
N LYS A 127 -8.04 -7.09 1.78
CA LYS A 127 -7.29 -8.32 1.51
C LYS A 127 -5.89 -8.21 2.11
N VAL A 128 -5.74 -8.59 3.37
CA VAL A 128 -4.45 -8.58 4.09
C VAL A 128 -3.59 -9.75 3.62
N PRO A 129 -2.42 -9.50 3.02
CA PRO A 129 -1.59 -10.56 2.47
C PRO A 129 -1.02 -11.45 3.59
N ILE A 130 -0.97 -12.76 3.36
CA ILE A 130 -0.18 -13.64 4.22
C ILE A 130 1.28 -13.49 3.79
N ILE A 131 2.13 -12.98 4.67
CA ILE A 131 3.55 -12.75 4.35
C ILE A 131 4.40 -13.90 4.88
N ARG A 132 4.05 -14.40 6.07
CA ARG A 132 4.76 -15.48 6.76
C ARG A 132 3.76 -16.52 7.22
N ARG A 133 3.95 -17.77 6.80
CA ARG A 133 3.17 -18.92 7.30
C ARG A 133 3.88 -19.60 8.46
N SER A 134 3.10 -20.31 9.28
CA SER A 134 3.64 -21.16 10.35
C SER A 134 4.63 -22.21 9.81
N VAL A 135 5.52 -22.66 10.68
CA VAL A 135 6.63 -23.59 10.38
C VAL A 135 6.18 -24.77 9.53
N GLY A 136 6.86 -25.00 8.40
CA GLY A 136 6.64 -26.15 7.51
C GLY A 136 5.85 -25.86 6.24
N VAL A 137 5.28 -24.66 6.10
CA VAL A 137 4.59 -24.25 4.86
C VAL A 137 5.50 -23.34 4.03
N ALA A 138 5.55 -23.56 2.72
CA ALA A 138 6.31 -22.72 1.81
C ALA A 138 5.84 -21.25 1.90
N ASP A 139 6.78 -20.31 1.93
CA ASP A 139 6.46 -18.88 1.85
C ASP A 139 5.74 -18.58 0.53
N ILE A 140 4.76 -17.67 0.58
CA ILE A 140 3.89 -17.31 -0.55
C ILE A 140 4.32 -16.02 -1.25
N LEU A 141 5.42 -15.42 -0.78
CA LEU A 141 5.98 -14.24 -1.42
C LEU A 141 6.53 -14.61 -2.80
N PRO A 142 6.55 -13.66 -3.75
CA PRO A 142 7.16 -13.88 -5.06
C PRO A 142 8.57 -14.44 -4.95
N LYS A 143 8.84 -15.49 -5.73
CA LYS A 143 10.15 -16.15 -5.80
C LYS A 143 10.73 -16.03 -7.20
N VAL A 144 12.04 -15.96 -7.26
CA VAL A 144 12.82 -16.11 -8.48
C VAL A 144 13.52 -17.45 -8.42
N SER A 145 13.39 -18.20 -9.51
CA SER A 145 14.14 -19.44 -9.71
C SER A 145 15.30 -19.16 -10.64
N GLU A 146 16.50 -19.51 -10.23
CA GLU A 146 17.74 -19.31 -10.96
C GLU A 146 18.65 -20.54 -10.86
N PHE A 147 19.69 -20.60 -11.67
CA PHE A 147 20.76 -21.58 -11.52
C PHE A 147 21.96 -20.90 -10.85
N ASP A 148 22.52 -21.53 -9.82
CA ASP A 148 23.72 -21.03 -9.17
C ASP A 148 24.98 -21.25 -10.04
N GLU A 149 26.14 -20.81 -9.54
CA GLU A 149 27.44 -20.95 -10.22
C GLU A 149 27.87 -22.41 -10.46
N ASN A 150 27.24 -23.36 -9.76
CA ASN A 150 27.48 -24.81 -9.90
C ASN A 150 26.45 -25.48 -10.81
N GLY A 151 25.50 -24.72 -11.39
CA GLY A 151 24.41 -25.26 -12.21
C GLY A 151 23.29 -25.91 -11.40
N ASN A 152 23.23 -25.72 -10.08
CA ASN A 152 22.12 -26.20 -9.27
C ASN A 152 20.92 -25.25 -9.39
N PHE A 153 19.72 -25.82 -9.48
CA PHE A 153 18.49 -25.04 -9.41
C PHE A 153 18.28 -24.53 -7.99
N VAL A 154 18.21 -23.21 -7.83
CA VAL A 154 17.92 -22.55 -6.57
C VAL A 154 16.69 -21.67 -6.71
N THR A 155 15.91 -21.58 -5.64
CA THR A 155 14.77 -20.68 -5.56
C THR A 155 15.00 -19.71 -4.42
N ARG A 156 14.95 -18.42 -4.72
CA ARG A 156 15.15 -17.34 -3.74
C ARG A 156 13.94 -16.42 -3.73
N ARG A 157 13.70 -15.77 -2.60
CA ARG A 157 12.68 -14.73 -2.54
C ARG A 157 13.09 -13.57 -3.44
N HIS A 158 12.11 -12.94 -4.09
CA HIS A 158 12.35 -11.72 -4.85
C HIS A 158 12.75 -10.59 -3.89
N SER A 159 13.87 -9.93 -4.15
CA SER A 159 14.49 -8.94 -3.26
C SER A 159 13.56 -7.78 -2.88
N SER A 160 12.67 -7.38 -3.80
CA SER A 160 11.66 -6.35 -3.52
C SER A 160 10.70 -6.71 -2.38
N THR A 161 10.61 -7.98 -1.97
CA THR A 161 9.71 -8.44 -0.89
C THR A 161 10.43 -8.86 0.38
N ASP A 162 11.76 -8.74 0.43
CA ASP A 162 12.53 -9.10 1.64
C ASP A 162 12.18 -8.22 2.83
N HIS A 163 11.96 -6.92 2.60
CA HIS A 163 11.55 -6.01 3.67
C HIS A 163 10.20 -6.41 4.29
N LEU A 164 9.23 -6.87 3.49
CA LEU A 164 7.94 -7.36 4.00
C LEU A 164 8.14 -8.58 4.89
N TRP A 165 9.02 -9.50 4.51
CA TRP A 165 9.33 -10.68 5.33
C TRP A 165 9.93 -10.31 6.69
N GLU A 166 10.89 -9.39 6.70
CA GLU A 166 11.49 -8.91 7.96
C GLU A 166 10.45 -8.20 8.84
N LEU A 167 9.56 -7.39 8.25
CA LEU A 167 8.44 -6.77 8.96
C LEU A 167 7.48 -7.82 9.52
N ALA A 168 7.13 -8.86 8.75
CA ALA A 168 6.28 -9.94 9.23
C ALA A 168 6.93 -10.77 10.35
N GLY A 169 8.26 -10.87 10.36
CA GLY A 169 9.01 -11.41 11.49
C GLY A 169 8.79 -10.58 12.77
N LYS A 170 8.87 -9.25 12.66
CA LYS A 170 8.58 -8.35 13.79
C LYS A 170 7.12 -8.43 14.22
N ALA A 171 6.17 -8.52 13.29
CA ALA A 171 4.75 -8.75 13.58
C ALA A 171 4.54 -10.04 14.38
N PHE A 172 5.24 -11.11 14.02
CA PHE A 172 5.18 -12.36 14.77
C PHE A 172 5.72 -12.20 16.18
N ASP A 173 6.84 -11.49 16.36
CA ASP A 173 7.41 -11.21 17.69
C ASP A 173 6.46 -10.36 18.55
N ILE A 174 5.75 -9.39 17.96
CA ILE A 174 4.69 -8.59 18.63
C ILE A 174 3.63 -9.53 19.20
N LEU A 175 3.10 -10.43 18.37
CA LEU A 175 2.01 -11.33 18.74
C LEU A 175 2.44 -12.42 19.74
N SER A 176 3.70 -12.88 19.67
CA SER A 176 4.17 -14.04 20.42
C SER A 176 4.99 -13.72 21.68
N LEU A 177 5.78 -12.65 21.68
CA LEU A 177 6.79 -12.39 22.71
C LEU A 177 6.49 -11.20 23.62
N LYS A 178 5.32 -10.55 23.48
CA LYS A 178 4.92 -9.35 24.26
C LYS A 178 6.00 -8.27 24.31
N ARG A 179 6.77 -8.13 23.23
CA ARG A 179 7.75 -7.05 23.14
C ARG A 179 7.00 -5.72 23.00
N GLU A 180 7.53 -4.67 23.61
CA GLU A 180 6.95 -3.33 23.51
C GLU A 180 7.23 -2.73 22.13
N TYR A 181 6.22 -2.12 21.54
CA TYR A 181 6.29 -1.37 20.29
C TYR A 181 5.52 -0.07 20.44
N THR A 182 5.95 0.95 19.70
CA THR A 182 5.21 2.21 19.62
C THR A 182 4.05 2.11 18.65
N ASP A 183 2.99 2.88 18.88
CA ASP A 183 1.86 2.99 17.94
C ASP A 183 2.32 3.44 16.55
N GLU A 184 3.35 4.29 16.46
CA GLU A 184 3.93 4.71 15.18
C GLU A 184 4.53 3.53 14.41
N GLU A 185 5.32 2.68 15.07
CA GLU A 185 5.94 1.51 14.44
C GLU A 185 4.88 0.52 13.96
N LEU A 186 3.87 0.25 14.78
CA LEU A 186 2.76 -0.62 14.43
C LEU A 186 2.02 -0.08 13.20
N ASN A 187 1.61 1.19 13.26
CA ASN A 187 0.86 1.82 12.17
C ASN A 187 1.64 1.85 10.85
N ARG A 188 2.95 2.14 10.89
CA ARG A 188 3.81 2.05 9.69
C ARG A 188 3.85 0.63 9.14
N MET A 189 4.00 -0.37 10.01
CA MET A 189 4.04 -1.76 9.62
C MET A 189 2.73 -2.21 8.94
N ILE A 190 1.57 -1.84 9.50
CA ILE A 190 0.26 -2.10 8.89
C ILE A 190 0.18 -1.52 7.49
N VAL A 191 0.60 -0.26 7.33
CA VAL A 191 0.58 0.41 6.04
C VAL A 191 1.45 -0.31 5.02
N GLU A 192 2.65 -0.75 5.38
CA GLU A 192 3.54 -1.52 4.49
C GLU A 192 2.92 -2.87 4.08
N PHE A 193 2.28 -3.58 5.00
CA PHE A 193 1.61 -4.85 4.66
C PHE A 193 0.43 -4.63 3.70
N LEU A 194 -0.41 -3.61 3.96
CA LEU A 194 -1.52 -3.28 3.08
C LEU A 194 -1.01 -2.77 1.72
N ALA A 195 0.10 -2.04 1.69
CA ALA A 195 0.72 -1.55 0.46
C ALA A 195 1.13 -2.67 -0.52
N ALA A 196 1.30 -3.91 -0.05
CA ALA A 196 1.57 -5.06 -0.92
C ALA A 196 0.37 -5.42 -1.81
N ASN A 197 -0.86 -5.17 -1.35
CA ASN A 197 -2.11 -5.43 -2.10
C ASN A 197 -2.83 -4.16 -2.55
N TYR A 198 -2.45 -3.00 -2.02
CA TYR A 198 -3.12 -1.72 -2.25
C TYR A 198 -2.15 -0.61 -2.61
N TYR A 199 -2.64 0.39 -3.33
CA TYR A 199 -1.97 1.65 -3.63
C TYR A 199 -2.19 2.63 -2.48
N ILE A 200 -1.66 2.26 -1.32
CA ILE A 200 -1.75 3.04 -0.08
C ILE A 200 -0.38 3.10 0.58
N GLY A 201 -0.07 4.25 1.18
CA GLY A 201 1.07 4.45 2.04
C GLY A 201 0.75 5.47 3.13
N VAL A 202 1.78 5.96 3.82
CA VAL A 202 1.61 6.84 4.98
C VAL A 202 0.89 8.14 4.60
N ALA A 203 1.12 8.64 3.38
CA ALA A 203 0.50 9.87 2.88
C ALA A 203 -1.03 9.73 2.73
N GLU A 204 -1.51 8.61 2.17
CA GLU A 204 -2.95 8.38 2.02
C GLU A 204 -3.63 8.10 3.36
N VAL A 205 -2.97 7.39 4.27
CA VAL A 205 -3.49 7.21 5.63
C VAL A 205 -3.63 8.55 6.36
N PHE A 206 -2.63 9.42 6.23
CA PHE A 206 -2.72 10.78 6.73
C PHE A 206 -3.89 11.53 6.11
N ALA A 207 -4.05 11.44 4.78
CA ALA A 207 -5.13 12.10 4.06
C ALA A 207 -6.51 11.60 4.52
N PHE A 208 -6.70 10.28 4.63
CA PHE A 208 -7.91 9.67 5.18
C PHE A 208 -8.28 10.25 6.55
N ALA A 209 -7.33 10.30 7.47
CA ALA A 209 -7.55 10.86 8.80
C ALA A 209 -7.95 12.34 8.75
N LYS A 210 -7.33 13.14 7.87
CA LYS A 210 -7.68 14.56 7.69
C LYS A 210 -9.03 14.78 7.03
N PHE A 211 -9.47 13.84 6.21
CA PHE A 211 -10.79 13.83 5.59
C PHE A 211 -11.85 13.12 6.43
N GLY A 212 -11.55 12.81 7.70
CA GLY A 212 -12.51 12.27 8.66
C GLY A 212 -12.76 10.76 8.56
N LYS A 213 -11.96 10.01 7.79
CA LYS A 213 -11.98 8.55 7.78
C LYS A 213 -10.98 8.01 8.81
N LEU A 214 -11.50 7.33 9.82
CA LEU A 214 -10.70 6.53 10.75
C LEU A 214 -10.32 5.22 10.06
N PHE A 215 -9.03 4.88 10.06
CA PHE A 215 -8.51 3.74 9.29
C PHE A 215 -7.73 2.75 10.16
N LEU A 216 -6.86 3.25 11.04
CA LEU A 216 -5.99 2.42 11.89
C LEU A 216 -6.54 2.30 13.30
N GLU A 217 -7.69 1.65 13.42
CA GLU A 217 -8.28 1.32 14.73
C GLU A 217 -7.62 0.08 15.35
N THR A 218 -7.59 0.00 16.69
CA THR A 218 -6.86 -1.05 17.42
C THR A 218 -7.24 -2.47 17.01
N VAL A 219 -8.54 -2.75 16.81
CA VAL A 219 -9.02 -4.08 16.39
C VAL A 219 -8.52 -4.42 14.99
N PHE A 220 -8.67 -3.50 14.04
CA PHE A 220 -8.18 -3.66 12.67
C PHE A 220 -6.67 -3.88 12.63
N VAL A 221 -5.89 -3.12 13.41
CA VAL A 221 -4.44 -3.29 13.53
C VAL A 221 -4.09 -4.69 14.01
N ALA A 222 -4.75 -5.19 15.06
CA ALA A 222 -4.50 -6.52 15.60
C ALA A 222 -4.84 -7.63 14.59
N GLU A 223 -5.97 -7.51 13.89
CA GLU A 223 -6.40 -8.47 12.85
C GLU A 223 -5.43 -8.50 11.68
N VAL A 224 -4.96 -7.34 11.19
CA VAL A 224 -3.95 -7.27 10.14
C VAL A 224 -2.67 -7.99 10.57
N LEU A 225 -2.15 -7.72 11.79
CA LEU A 225 -0.94 -8.39 12.29
C LEU A 225 -1.13 -9.91 12.35
N ALA A 226 -2.27 -10.38 12.82
CA ALA A 226 -2.57 -11.81 12.89
C ALA A 226 -2.62 -12.45 11.49
N SER A 227 -3.27 -11.78 10.53
CA SER A 227 -3.40 -12.25 9.16
C SER A 227 -2.07 -12.33 8.41
N VAL A 228 -1.17 -11.34 8.58
CA VAL A 228 0.12 -11.35 7.86
C VAL A 228 1.06 -12.48 8.30
N THR A 229 0.89 -12.97 9.53
CA THR A 229 1.66 -14.10 10.08
C THR A 229 0.92 -15.43 10.05
N ASP A 230 -0.25 -15.49 9.43
CA ASP A 230 -1.10 -16.68 9.39
C ASP A 230 -1.40 -17.23 10.81
N TYR A 231 -1.60 -16.31 11.77
CA TYR A 231 -1.76 -16.68 13.18
C TYR A 231 -3.08 -17.41 13.44
N GLN A 232 -4.09 -17.15 12.60
CA GLN A 232 -5.39 -17.83 12.65
C GLN A 232 -5.22 -19.35 12.47
N LEU A 233 -4.44 -19.77 11.47
CA LEU A 233 -4.12 -21.18 11.25
C LEU A 233 -3.38 -21.81 12.44
N ILE A 234 -2.52 -21.04 13.13
CA ILE A 234 -1.82 -21.53 14.33
C ILE A 234 -2.82 -21.83 15.45
N GLY A 235 -3.83 -20.97 15.64
CA GLY A 235 -4.90 -21.19 16.60
C GLY A 235 -5.69 -22.46 16.30
N GLU A 236 -6.14 -22.62 15.06
CA GLU A 236 -6.88 -23.79 14.59
C GLU A 236 -6.10 -25.11 14.82
N LEU A 237 -4.82 -25.14 14.43
CA LEU A 237 -3.97 -26.32 14.60
C LEU A 237 -3.71 -26.68 16.08
N GLN A 238 -3.70 -25.69 16.98
CA GLN A 238 -3.57 -25.94 18.42
C GLN A 238 -4.86 -26.51 19.01
N GLU A 239 -6.02 -26.04 18.56
CA GLU A 239 -7.31 -26.58 18.97
C GLU A 239 -7.51 -28.01 18.47
N GLU A 240 -7.17 -28.29 17.21
CA GLU A 240 -7.19 -29.64 16.65
C GLU A 240 -6.32 -30.60 17.48
N LYS A 241 -5.07 -30.23 17.79
CA LYS A 241 -4.17 -31.05 18.62
C LYS A 241 -4.74 -31.35 20.01
N LYS A 242 -5.44 -30.40 20.63
CA LYS A 242 -6.10 -30.62 21.93
C LYS A 242 -7.26 -31.61 21.81
N SER A 243 -7.99 -31.59 20.68
CA SER A 243 -9.12 -32.50 20.44
C SER A 243 -8.67 -33.95 20.16
N THR A 244 -7.46 -34.15 19.64
CA THR A 244 -6.96 -35.48 19.25
C THR A 244 -6.14 -36.19 20.34
N GLN A 245 -5.77 -35.53 21.44
CA GLN A 245 -5.11 -36.20 22.57
C GLN A 245 -6.14 -36.96 23.40
N PRO A 246 -6.06 -38.30 23.50
CA PRO A 246 -6.94 -39.09 24.35
C PRO A 246 -6.73 -38.69 25.82
N ALA A 247 -7.85 -38.60 26.56
CA ALA A 247 -7.89 -38.24 27.97
C ALA A 247 -7.06 -39.16 28.87
#